data_AF-A0A3M6JVE2-F1
#
_entry.id   AF-A0A3M6JVE2-F1
#
_cell.length_a   1.000
_cell.length_b   1.000
_cell.length_c   1.000
_cell.angle_alpha   90.00
_cell.angle_beta   90.00
_cell.angle_gamma   90.00
#
_symmetry.space_group_name_H-M   'P 1'
#
loop_
_entity.id
_entity.type
_entity.pdbx_description
1 polymer ?
#
loop_
_entity_poly.entity_id
_entity_poly.type
_entity_poly.pdbx_seq_one_letter_code
_entity_poly.pdbx_strand_id
1 'polypeptide(L)'
;QYVVNFAYNYPYFMKFNLREACHLLELRTVPQGHVDYRKVAQQMFSQINKVHPNLSKIMKFVDMKEYDLERFESEKRTEEKRKKLK
;
A
#
# COMPACT_ATOMS: atom_id res chain seq x y z
N GLN A 1 -16.32 22.69 13.23
CA GLN A 1 -14.88 22.46 12.96
C GLN A 1 -14.51 23.31 11.75
N TYR A 2 -13.50 24.17 11.89
CA TYR A 2 -13.07 25.17 10.89
C TYR A 2 -12.46 24.54 9.62
N VAL A 3 -12.05 25.40 8.68
CA VAL A 3 -11.28 25.08 7.47
C VAL A 3 -9.94 24.44 7.88
N VAL A 4 -9.89 23.11 7.96
CA VAL A 4 -8.65 22.35 8.16
C VAL A 4 -8.09 21.97 6.80
N ASN A 5 -6.83 22.31 6.56
CA ASN A 5 -6.14 21.96 5.32
C ASN A 5 -5.93 20.43 5.23
N PHE A 6 -5.95 19.89 4.01
CA PHE A 6 -5.82 18.45 3.74
C PHE A 6 -4.52 17.83 4.29
N ALA A 7 -3.44 18.60 4.43
CA ALA A 7 -2.14 18.14 4.92
C ALA A 7 -1.99 18.15 6.46
N TYR A 8 -3.09 18.30 7.21
CA TYR A 8 -3.02 18.30 8.67
C TYR A 8 -2.86 16.88 9.23
N ASN A 9 -1.83 16.67 10.05
CA ASN A 9 -1.58 15.38 10.71
C ASN A 9 -2.56 15.19 11.87
N TYR A 10 -3.58 14.36 11.66
CA TYR A 10 -4.57 14.03 12.68
C TYR A 10 -4.29 12.65 13.30
N PRO A 11 -4.24 12.52 14.64
CA PRO A 11 -4.09 11.23 15.29
C PRO A 11 -5.40 10.44 15.18
N TYR A 12 -5.33 9.20 14.72
CA TYR A 12 -6.48 8.32 14.60
C TYR A 12 -6.12 6.91 15.00
N PHE A 13 -7.13 6.18 15.46
CA PHE A 13 -7.01 4.77 15.81
C PHE A 13 -7.83 3.93 14.85
N MET A 14 -7.26 2.82 14.43
CA MET A 14 -7.94 1.82 13.64
C MET A 14 -7.98 0.51 14.39
N LYS A 15 -9.13 -0.18 14.34
CA LYS A 15 -9.30 -1.53 14.86
C LYS A 15 -9.74 -2.42 13.72
N PHE A 16 -9.05 -3.53 13.53
CA PHE A 16 -9.31 -4.49 12.46
C PHE A 16 -9.22 -5.92 12.96
N ASN A 17 -9.99 -6.80 12.32
CA ASN A 17 -9.75 -8.23 12.36
C ASN A 17 -8.61 -8.62 11.41
N LEU A 18 -7.99 -9.79 11.61
CA LEU A 18 -6.88 -10.24 10.75
C LEU A 18 -7.27 -10.33 9.26
N ARG A 19 -8.51 -10.74 8.96
CA ARG A 19 -9.03 -10.82 7.59
C ARG A 19 -9.11 -9.44 6.93
N GLU A 20 -9.61 -8.44 7.66
CA GLU A 20 -9.71 -7.06 7.19
C GLU A 20 -8.32 -6.47 6.97
N ALA A 21 -7.41 -6.70 7.92
CA ALA A 21 -6.02 -6.29 7.79
C ALA A 21 -5.37 -6.94 6.55
N CYS A 22 -5.59 -8.23 6.30
CA CYS A 22 -5.06 -8.92 5.12
C CYS A 22 -5.49 -8.20 3.83
N HIS A 23 -6.79 -7.95 3.70
CA HIS A 23 -7.32 -7.30 2.50
C HIS A 23 -6.82 -5.85 2.33
N LEU A 24 -6.81 -5.08 3.41
CA LEU A 24 -6.35 -3.69 3.39
C LEU A 24 -4.87 -3.60 3.01
N LEU A 25 -4.02 -4.42 3.62
CA LEU A 25 -2.59 -4.36 3.40
C LEU A 25 -2.24 -4.76 1.97
N GLU A 26 -2.81 -5.85 1.45
CA GLU A 26 -2.57 -6.27 0.07
C GLU A 26 -2.98 -5.22 -0.95
N LEU A 27 -4.11 -4.55 -0.74
CA LEU A 27 -4.57 -3.49 -1.65
C LEU A 27 -3.71 -2.21 -1.56
N ARG A 28 -3.24 -1.87 -0.35
CA ARG A 28 -2.57 -0.60 -0.07
C ARG A 28 -1.07 -0.63 -0.26
N THR A 29 -0.45 -1.80 -0.46
CA THR A 29 0.97 -1.91 -0.82
C THR A 29 1.24 -1.86 -2.33
N VAL A 30 0.20 -1.98 -3.16
CA VAL A 30 0.33 -1.99 -4.63
C VAL A 30 1.05 -0.73 -5.13
N PRO A 31 1.98 -0.80 -6.10
CA PRO A 31 2.79 0.34 -6.56
C PRO A 31 1.99 1.55 -7.06
N GLN A 32 0.73 1.36 -7.43
CA GLN A 32 -0.19 2.43 -7.87
C GLN A 32 -0.74 3.28 -6.70
N GLY A 33 -0.53 2.85 -5.45
CA GLY A 33 -0.97 3.57 -4.26
C GLY A 33 0.03 4.63 -3.81
N HIS A 34 -0.49 5.68 -3.16
CA HIS A 34 0.33 6.78 -2.64
C HIS A 34 1.47 6.28 -1.74
N VAL A 35 2.68 6.84 -1.88
CA VAL A 35 3.88 6.42 -1.12
C VAL A 35 3.60 6.34 0.39
N ASP A 36 2.94 7.36 0.94
CA ASP A 36 2.66 7.42 2.39
C ASP A 36 1.74 6.28 2.86
N TYR A 37 0.72 5.94 2.06
CA TYR A 37 -0.17 4.83 2.39
C TYR A 37 0.55 3.48 2.32
N ARG A 38 1.43 3.31 1.33
CA ARG A 38 2.25 2.10 1.19
C ARG A 38 3.18 1.93 2.39
N LYS A 39 3.89 2.98 2.78
CA LYS A 39 4.79 2.95 3.94
C LYS A 39 4.06 2.57 5.22
N VAL A 40 2.90 3.18 5.49
CA VAL A 40 2.09 2.83 6.66
C VAL A 40 1.62 1.38 6.60
N ALA A 41 1.13 0.91 5.45
CA ALA A 41 0.70 -0.49 5.28
C ALA A 41 1.86 -1.48 5.47
N GLN A 42 3.04 -1.22 4.90
CA GLN A 42 4.23 -2.05 5.08
C GLN A 42 4.66 -2.12 6.55
N GLN A 43 4.61 -0.99 7.27
CA GLN A 43 4.87 -0.94 8.71
C GLN A 43 3.86 -1.77 9.50
N MET A 44 2.56 -1.67 9.17
CA MET A 44 1.51 -2.48 9.80
C MET A 44 1.76 -3.98 9.57
N PHE A 45 2.10 -4.39 8.35
CA PHE A 45 2.46 -5.77 8.05
C PHE A 45 3.65 -6.25 8.87
N SER A 46 4.70 -5.43 8.98
CA SER A 46 5.89 -5.75 9.79
C SER A 46 5.55 -6.00 11.26
N GLN A 47 4.68 -5.17 11.85
CA GLN A 47 4.22 -5.36 13.24
C GLN A 47 3.40 -6.65 13.40
N ILE A 48 2.51 -6.95 12.46
CA ILE A 48 1.74 -8.21 12.48
C ILE A 48 2.67 -9.42 12.36
N ASN A 49 3.64 -9.37 11.45
CA ASN A 49 4.60 -10.46 11.25
C ASN A 49 5.48 -10.70 12.49
N LYS A 50 5.84 -9.63 13.22
CA LYS A 50 6.62 -9.73 14.47
C LYS A 50 5.87 -10.48 15.58
N VAL A 51 4.55 -10.28 15.69
CA VAL A 51 3.73 -10.92 16.73
C VAL A 51 3.23 -12.30 16.29
N HIS A 52 2.82 -12.45 15.02
CA HIS A 52 2.21 -13.66 14.48
C HIS A 52 2.83 -14.09 13.14
N PRO A 53 4.07 -14.64 13.15
CA PRO A 53 4.80 -14.99 11.93
C PRO A 53 4.19 -16.18 11.15
N ASN A 54 3.34 -17.00 11.79
CA ASN A 54 2.65 -18.08 11.09
C ASN A 54 1.43 -17.59 10.33
N LEU A 55 0.72 -16.58 10.86
CA LEU A 55 -0.48 -16.01 10.26
C LEU A 55 -0.15 -14.99 9.16
N SER A 56 0.97 -14.27 9.30
CA SER A 56 1.45 -13.34 8.26
C SER A 56 1.69 -14.02 6.91
N LYS A 57 2.01 -15.33 6.90
CA LYS A 57 2.18 -16.13 5.67
C LYS A 57 0.91 -16.20 4.80
N ILE A 58 -0.26 -15.88 5.36
CA ILE A 58 -1.53 -15.83 4.64
C ILE A 58 -1.56 -14.61 3.70
N MET A 59 -0.92 -13.51 4.09
CA MET A 59 -0.81 -12.26 3.34
C MET A 59 0.29 -12.39 2.28
N LYS A 60 -0.03 -12.99 1.14
CA LYS A 60 0.95 -13.35 0.10
C LYS A 60 1.22 -12.21 -0.87
N PHE A 61 0.29 -11.27 -1.01
CA PHE A 61 0.35 -10.23 -2.03
C PHE A 61 0.81 -8.87 -1.48
N VAL A 62 1.32 -8.85 -0.25
CA VAL A 62 1.86 -7.63 0.35
C VAL A 62 3.20 -7.29 -0.30
N ASP A 63 3.26 -6.12 -0.93
CA ASP A 63 4.46 -5.64 -1.60
C ASP A 63 5.33 -4.85 -0.62
N MET A 64 6.51 -5.38 -0.31
CA MET A 64 7.49 -4.77 0.59
C MET A 64 8.57 -3.99 -0.17
N LYS A 65 8.44 -3.83 -1.48
CA LYS A 65 9.40 -3.07 -2.28
C LYS A 65 9.13 -1.58 -2.17
N GLU A 66 10.20 -0.81 -2.31
CA GLU A 66 10.14 0.64 -2.45
C GLU A 66 10.16 1.01 -3.93
N TYR A 67 9.27 1.92 -4.33
CA TYR A 67 9.20 2.46 -5.68
C TYR A 67 9.09 3.98 -5.58
N ASP A 68 10.00 4.71 -6.22
CA ASP A 68 10.04 6.19 -6.15
C ASP A 68 8.90 6.85 -6.94
N LEU A 69 8.44 6.26 -8.04
CA LEU A 69 7.39 6.81 -8.89
C LEU A 69 6.24 5.82 -9.05
N GLU A 70 5.09 6.14 -8.45
CA GLU A 70 3.91 5.27 -8.36
C GLU A 70 3.35 4.84 -9.73
N ARG A 71 3.34 5.78 -10.69
CA ARG A 71 2.67 5.60 -11.98
C ARG A 71 3.60 5.30 -13.15
N PHE A 72 4.91 5.51 -12.97
CA PHE A 72 5.88 5.51 -14.07
C PHE A 72 5.97 4.15 -14.80
N GLU A 73 6.01 3.04 -14.06
CA GLU A 73 6.07 1.72 -14.70
C GLU A 73 4.79 1.38 -15.49
N SER A 74 3.64 1.84 -14.99
CA SER A 74 2.35 1.62 -15.65
C SER A 74 2.22 2.44 -16.94
N GLU A 75 2.74 3.66 -16.94
CA GLU A 75 2.79 4.53 -18.10
C GLU A 75 3.75 3.98 -19.15
N LYS A 76 4.95 3.54 -18.74
CA LYS A 76 5.93 2.90 -19.63
C LYS A 76 5.35 1.68 -20.36
N ARG A 77 4.67 0.78 -19.64
CA ARG A 77 3.98 -0.38 -20.25
C ARG A 77 2.88 0.03 -21.22
N THR A 78 2.19 1.14 -20.94
CA THR A 78 1.13 1.67 -21.80
C THR A 78 1.71 2.25 -23.08
N GLU A 79 2.83 2.96 -23.01
CA GLU A 79 3.57 3.44 -24.18
C GLU A 79 4.15 2.30 -25.02
N GLU A 80 4.74 1.28 -24.41
CA GLU A 80 5.27 0.11 -25.11
C GLU A 80 4.17 -0.63 -25.90
N LYS A 81 2.98 -0.79 -25.30
CA LYS A 81 1.82 -1.36 -26.01
C LYS A 81 1.38 -0.48 -27.18
N ARG A 82 1.36 0.85 -27.01
CA ARG A 82 1.04 1.78 -28.11
C ARG A 82 2.05 1.71 -29.25
N LYS A 83 3.34 1.54 -28.95
CA LYS A 83 4.40 1.40 -29.95
C LYS A 83 4.31 0.08 -30.74
N LYS A 84 3.85 -1.01 -30.12
CA LYS A 84 3.66 -2.32 -30.79
C LYS A 84 2.43 -2.39 -31.69
N LEU A 85 1.44 -1.51 -31.48
CA LEU A 85 0.25 -1.42 -32.33
C LEU A 85 0.42 -0.51 -33.55
N LYS A 86 1.52 0.27 -33.59
CA LYS A 86 1.93 1.03 -34.77
C LYS A 86 2.93 0.21 -35.58
#